data_AF-A0A7S8EA62-F1
#
_entry.id   AF-A0A7S8EA62-F1
#
_cell.length_a   1.000
_cell.length_b   1.000
_cell.length_c   1.000
_cell.angle_alpha   90.00
_cell.angle_beta   90.00
_cell.angle_gamma   90.00
#
_symmetry.space_group_name_H-M   'P 1'
#
loop_
_entity.id
_entity.type
_entity.pdbx_description
1 polymer ?
#
loop_
_entity_poly.entity_id
_entity_poly.type
_entity_poly.pdbx_seq_one_letter_code
_entity_poly.pdbx_strand_id
1 'polypeptide(L)'
;MSKAIIVVDFAYKGTQRKGHGTGRKGLSSTLKYLQYRDKVQNLLAENRDYERWQDRGMGIHWRDILKNSDDLQSKHVLAWTWVVSPAPDLMALVPENQRRDFVCDLTEKVVEDYYIERGFAVPEYSYILHDRQTDEEGMQQLHTHIVLPGTVPSVAERLPVYNNKERGHDALFRDVATRHFSEMLDDVIGPEWRMHREEEPEIEPAQMKDPNDLDAWFGRD
;
A
#
# COMPACT_ATOMS: atom_id res chain seq x y z
N MET A 1 18.81 6.48 14.03
CA MET A 1 17.63 5.61 13.94
C MET A 1 17.92 4.56 12.88
N SER A 2 17.62 3.28 13.14
CA SER A 2 17.77 2.20 12.15
C SER A 2 16.89 2.47 10.92
N LYS A 3 17.37 2.10 9.73
CA LYS A 3 16.62 2.21 8.47
C LYS A 3 15.30 1.43 8.59
N ALA A 4 14.21 2.03 8.12
CA ALA A 4 12.90 1.38 8.15
C ALA A 4 12.92 0.13 7.26
N ILE A 5 12.44 -0.99 7.78
CA ILE A 5 12.35 -2.25 7.03
C ILE A 5 11.18 -2.23 6.03
N ILE A 6 10.16 -1.41 6.29
CA ILE A 6 8.97 -1.28 5.47
C ILE A 6 8.44 0.16 5.56
N VAL A 7 7.97 0.67 4.44
CA VAL A 7 7.28 1.96 4.35
C VAL A 7 5.81 1.70 4.11
N VAL A 8 4.97 2.27 4.96
CA VAL A 8 3.52 2.26 4.80
C VAL A 8 2.96 3.66 4.97
N ASP A 9 1.93 3.98 4.18
CA ASP A 9 1.22 5.26 4.27
C ASP A 9 -0.25 5.11 3.86
N PHE A 10 -1.09 6.00 4.37
CA PHE A 10 -2.47 6.12 3.94
C PHE A 10 -2.84 7.57 3.62
N ALA A 11 -3.60 7.72 2.53
CA ALA A 11 -4.28 8.96 2.17
C ALA A 11 -5.75 8.66 1.86
N TYR A 12 -6.55 9.71 1.66
CA TYR A 12 -7.95 9.53 1.26
C TYR A 12 -8.36 10.49 0.14
N LYS A 13 -9.37 10.07 -0.61
CA LYS A 13 -10.14 10.93 -1.52
C LYS A 13 -11.43 11.32 -0.81
N GLY A 14 -11.66 12.62 -0.64
CA GLY A 14 -12.90 13.14 -0.06
C GLY A 14 -14.10 12.95 -0.99
N THR A 15 -15.32 12.96 -0.44
CA THR A 15 -16.57 12.85 -1.20
C THR A 15 -16.85 14.06 -2.09
N GLN A 16 -16.41 15.24 -1.66
CA GLN A 16 -16.59 16.50 -2.39
C GLN A 16 -15.32 16.90 -3.15
N ARG A 17 -15.50 17.52 -4.32
CA ARG A 17 -14.40 18.14 -5.05
C ARG A 17 -14.03 19.47 -4.40
N LYS A 18 -12.88 19.52 -3.73
CA LYS A 18 -12.34 20.76 -3.12
C LYS A 18 -11.07 21.28 -3.81
N GLY A 19 -10.60 20.61 -4.86
CA GLY A 19 -9.38 20.99 -5.59
C GLY A 19 -8.99 19.96 -6.67
N HIS A 20 -7.78 20.07 -7.20
CA HIS A 20 -7.21 19.04 -8.08
C HIS A 20 -6.98 17.75 -7.27
N GLY A 21 -7.22 16.57 -7.86
CA GLY A 21 -6.93 15.28 -7.23
C GLY A 21 -7.88 14.82 -6.10
N THR A 22 -8.98 15.54 -5.80
CA THR A 22 -10.01 15.13 -4.81
C THR A 22 -11.35 14.77 -5.46
N GLY A 23 -12.26 14.17 -4.70
CA GLY A 23 -13.56 13.75 -5.21
C GLY A 23 -13.48 12.58 -6.19
N ARG A 24 -14.64 12.24 -6.74
CA ARG A 24 -14.81 11.15 -7.71
C ARG A 24 -13.88 11.26 -8.93
N LYS A 25 -13.68 12.47 -9.46
CA LYS A 25 -12.77 12.70 -10.59
C LYS A 25 -11.31 12.44 -10.19
N GLY A 26 -10.90 12.89 -9.01
CA GLY A 26 -9.56 12.64 -8.47
C GLY A 26 -9.30 11.15 -8.28
N LEU A 27 -10.24 10.43 -7.65
CA LEU A 27 -10.15 8.99 -7.50
C LEU A 27 -10.11 8.27 -8.85
N SER A 28 -10.98 8.63 -9.81
CA SER A 28 -10.97 8.05 -11.15
C SER A 28 -9.62 8.23 -11.87
N SER A 29 -9.01 9.42 -11.77
CA SER A 29 -7.68 9.66 -12.34
C SER A 29 -6.61 8.80 -11.67
N THR A 30 -6.61 8.69 -10.34
CA THR A 30 -5.69 7.83 -9.60
C THR A 30 -5.85 6.36 -10.00
N LEU A 31 -7.07 5.82 -10.02
CA LEU A 31 -7.31 4.40 -10.35
C LEU A 31 -6.91 4.08 -11.80
N LYS A 32 -7.19 4.98 -12.75
CA LYS A 32 -6.73 4.84 -14.14
C LYS A 32 -5.22 4.86 -14.23
N TYR A 33 -4.58 5.79 -13.52
CA TYR A 33 -3.12 5.86 -13.46
C TYR A 33 -2.57 4.54 -12.94
N LEU A 34 -3.01 4.06 -11.78
CA LEU A 34 -2.54 2.80 -11.21
C LEU A 34 -2.76 1.58 -12.14
N GLN A 35 -3.92 1.50 -12.80
CA GLN A 35 -4.23 0.41 -13.71
C GLN A 35 -3.46 0.47 -15.04
N TYR A 36 -2.97 1.63 -15.48
CA TYR A 36 -2.33 1.77 -16.78
C TYR A 36 -0.86 2.20 -16.72
N ARG A 37 -0.35 2.63 -15.56
CA ARG A 37 1.02 3.14 -15.33
C ARG A 37 2.07 2.26 -15.99
N ASP A 38 2.00 0.97 -15.73
CA ASP A 38 3.07 0.06 -16.16
C ASP A 38 2.91 -0.48 -17.61
N LYS A 39 2.00 0.05 -18.44
CA LYS A 39 1.94 -0.37 -19.86
C LYS A 39 3.19 -0.01 -20.67
N VAL A 40 4.08 0.83 -20.12
CA VAL A 40 5.31 1.27 -20.79
C VAL A 40 6.56 0.49 -20.32
N GLN A 41 6.52 -0.17 -19.15
CA GLN A 41 7.73 -0.75 -18.51
C GLN A 41 7.55 -2.15 -17.90
N ASN A 42 6.39 -2.80 -18.03
CA ASN A 42 6.12 -4.02 -17.25
C ASN A 42 6.28 -5.32 -18.04
N LEU A 43 7.25 -6.14 -17.60
CA LEU A 43 7.40 -7.55 -18.00
C LEU A 43 6.25 -8.43 -17.45
N LEU A 44 5.59 -8.03 -16.34
CA LEU A 44 4.48 -8.78 -15.72
C LEU A 44 3.15 -8.66 -16.50
N ALA A 45 3.01 -7.65 -17.36
CA ALA A 45 1.80 -7.43 -18.15
C ALA A 45 1.76 -8.28 -19.44
N GLU A 46 2.81 -9.04 -19.75
CA GLU A 46 2.86 -9.91 -20.94
C GLU A 46 1.94 -11.13 -20.81
N ASN A 47 1.55 -11.52 -19.59
CA ASN A 47 0.66 -12.64 -19.37
C ASN A 47 -0.82 -12.20 -19.41
N ARG A 48 -1.60 -12.79 -20.32
CA ARG A 48 -3.04 -12.49 -20.51
C ARG A 48 -3.91 -12.88 -19.32
N ASP A 49 -3.45 -13.81 -18.49
CA ASP A 49 -4.15 -14.27 -17.29
C ASP A 49 -3.84 -13.41 -16.05
N TYR A 50 -3.11 -12.30 -16.24
CA TYR A 50 -2.73 -11.39 -15.17
C TYR A 50 -3.92 -10.50 -14.73
N GLU A 51 -4.61 -10.90 -13.67
CA GLU A 51 -5.50 -10.01 -12.93
C GLU A 51 -4.66 -8.92 -12.24
N ARG A 52 -4.63 -7.73 -12.86
CA ARG A 52 -3.80 -6.62 -12.40
C ARG A 52 -4.21 -6.12 -11.01
N TRP A 53 -5.52 -6.03 -10.80
CA TRP A 53 -6.11 -5.79 -9.48
C TRP A 53 -6.43 -7.14 -8.85
N GLN A 54 -5.95 -7.32 -7.62
CA GLN A 54 -6.34 -8.42 -6.75
C GLN A 54 -7.61 -7.97 -6.02
N ASP A 55 -8.70 -8.70 -6.22
CA ASP A 55 -10.03 -8.34 -5.72
C ASP A 55 -10.34 -9.02 -4.38
N ARG A 56 -10.63 -8.19 -3.37
CA ARG A 56 -11.11 -8.59 -2.04
C ARG A 56 -12.44 -7.90 -1.73
N GLY A 57 -13.25 -7.66 -2.77
CA GLY A 57 -14.61 -7.13 -2.71
C GLY A 57 -14.81 -5.75 -3.37
N MET A 58 -13.74 -5.05 -3.78
CA MET A 58 -13.87 -3.75 -4.47
C MET A 58 -13.87 -3.86 -5.99
N GLY A 59 -13.53 -5.02 -6.56
CA GLY A 59 -13.55 -5.32 -7.99
C GLY A 59 -12.18 -5.38 -8.65
N ILE A 60 -12.12 -5.99 -9.84
CA ILE A 60 -10.90 -6.23 -10.62
C ILE A 60 -10.55 -5.12 -11.64
N HIS A 61 -11.37 -4.07 -11.73
CA HIS A 61 -11.19 -2.99 -12.71
C HIS A 61 -11.48 -1.62 -12.10
N TRP A 62 -10.77 -0.57 -12.55
CA TRP A 62 -10.87 0.78 -11.99
C TRP A 62 -12.30 1.34 -11.98
N ARG A 63 -13.14 0.92 -12.92
CA ARG A 63 -14.56 1.32 -12.98
C ARG A 63 -15.39 0.69 -11.87
N ASP A 64 -15.14 -0.58 -11.57
CA ASP A 64 -15.84 -1.32 -10.52
C ASP A 64 -15.39 -0.79 -9.16
N ILE A 65 -14.09 -0.61 -8.96
CA ILE A 65 -13.51 -0.01 -7.74
C ILE A 65 -14.07 1.40 -7.51
N LEU A 66 -14.18 2.22 -8.57
CA LEU A 66 -14.76 3.56 -8.45
C LEU A 66 -16.25 3.51 -8.07
N LYS A 67 -17.02 2.61 -8.70
CA LYS A 67 -18.44 2.42 -8.41
C LYS A 67 -18.64 1.95 -6.96
N ASN A 68 -17.91 0.93 -6.54
CA ASN A 68 -18.00 0.40 -5.17
C ASN A 68 -17.52 1.43 -4.15
N SER A 69 -16.55 2.29 -4.50
CA SER A 69 -16.19 3.44 -3.67
C SER A 69 -17.34 4.43 -3.52
N ASP A 70 -18.09 4.72 -4.60
CA ASP A 70 -19.28 5.57 -4.53
C ASP A 70 -20.36 4.95 -3.62
N ASP A 71 -20.57 3.63 -3.71
CA ASP A 71 -21.61 2.89 -2.98
C ASP A 71 -21.27 2.71 -1.49
N LEU A 72 -19.98 2.59 -1.15
CA LEU A 72 -19.49 2.24 0.19
C LEU A 72 -18.80 3.43 0.90
N GLN A 73 -18.91 4.64 0.36
CA GLN A 73 -18.32 5.84 0.96
C GLN A 73 -18.92 6.17 2.34
N SER A 74 -18.13 6.84 3.18
CA SER A 74 -18.69 7.54 4.34
C SER A 74 -19.04 8.97 3.96
N LYS A 75 -19.58 9.74 4.92
CA LYS A 75 -19.86 11.17 4.74
C LYS A 75 -18.68 11.98 4.19
N HIS A 76 -17.45 11.62 4.57
CA HIS A 76 -16.24 12.41 4.28
C HIS A 76 -15.20 11.68 3.44
N VAL A 77 -15.23 10.34 3.39
CA VAL A 77 -14.25 9.54 2.68
C VAL A 77 -14.95 8.77 1.57
N LEU A 78 -14.59 9.09 0.32
CA LEU A 78 -14.98 8.33 -0.86
C LEU A 78 -14.20 7.01 -0.92
N ALA A 79 -12.88 7.11 -0.80
CA ALA A 79 -11.99 5.96 -0.72
C ALA A 79 -10.73 6.32 0.06
N TRP A 80 -10.22 5.35 0.80
CA TRP A 80 -8.84 5.32 1.27
C TRP A 80 -7.94 4.79 0.16
N THR A 81 -6.73 5.33 0.08
CA THR A 81 -5.64 4.88 -0.80
C THR A 81 -4.41 4.64 0.05
N TRP A 82 -4.02 3.39 0.23
CA TRP A 82 -2.87 3.01 1.04
C TRP A 82 -1.71 2.53 0.16
N VAL A 83 -0.52 2.53 0.74
CA VAL A 83 0.69 1.95 0.15
C VAL A 83 1.35 1.04 1.16
N VAL A 84 1.78 -0.13 0.71
CA VAL A 84 2.69 -1.04 1.44
C VAL A 84 3.91 -1.27 0.55
N SER A 85 5.09 -0.88 1.03
CA SER A 85 6.34 -0.87 0.28
C SER A 85 7.48 -1.43 1.15
N PRO A 86 7.75 -2.74 1.07
CA PRO A 86 8.88 -3.37 1.74
C PRO A 86 10.22 -2.82 1.23
N ALA A 87 11.23 -2.81 2.09
CA ALA A 87 12.53 -2.28 1.71
C ALA A 87 13.19 -3.15 0.61
N PRO A 88 13.66 -2.55 -0.50
CA PRO A 88 14.20 -3.28 -1.65
C PRO A 88 15.38 -4.20 -1.33
N ASP A 89 16.28 -3.75 -0.45
CA ASP A 89 17.46 -4.49 -0.02
C ASP A 89 17.12 -5.78 0.76
N LEU A 90 16.10 -5.76 1.61
CA LEU A 90 15.61 -6.98 2.27
C LEU A 90 14.83 -7.87 1.31
N MET A 91 14.06 -7.27 0.39
CA MET A 91 13.39 -8.04 -0.65
C MET A 91 14.38 -8.73 -1.60
N ALA A 92 15.59 -8.19 -1.77
CA ALA A 92 16.63 -8.83 -2.55
C ALA A 92 17.09 -10.17 -1.94
N LEU A 93 16.96 -10.35 -0.62
CA LEU A 93 17.26 -11.60 0.07
C LEU A 93 16.20 -12.68 -0.15
N VAL A 94 14.95 -12.28 -0.40
CA VAL A 94 13.85 -13.21 -0.70
C VAL A 94 14.06 -13.84 -2.09
N PRO A 95 13.87 -15.17 -2.26
CA PRO A 95 13.98 -15.82 -3.56
C PRO A 95 13.10 -15.14 -4.61
N GLU A 96 13.67 -14.82 -5.78
CA GLU A 96 13.01 -14.00 -6.81
C GLU A 96 11.63 -14.52 -7.22
N ASN A 97 11.51 -15.85 -7.36
CA ASN A 97 10.26 -16.51 -7.72
C ASN A 97 9.17 -16.47 -6.63
N GLN A 98 9.50 -16.03 -5.41
CA GLN A 98 8.57 -15.91 -4.28
C GLN A 98 8.22 -14.45 -3.95
N ARG A 99 9.02 -13.47 -4.39
CA ARG A 99 8.88 -12.05 -4.00
C ARG A 99 7.50 -11.48 -4.28
N ARG A 100 6.89 -11.86 -5.41
CA ARG A 100 5.56 -11.37 -5.81
C ARG A 100 4.51 -11.80 -4.78
N ASP A 101 4.44 -13.10 -4.53
CA ASP A 101 3.43 -13.68 -3.64
C ASP A 101 3.70 -13.25 -2.21
N PHE A 102 4.97 -13.15 -1.81
CA PHE A 102 5.38 -12.58 -0.54
C PHE A 102 4.78 -11.18 -0.30
N VAL A 103 4.89 -10.26 -1.26
CA VAL A 103 4.36 -8.89 -1.09
C VAL A 103 2.83 -8.87 -1.12
N CYS A 104 2.20 -9.72 -1.94
CA CYS A 104 0.74 -9.87 -1.92
C CYS A 104 0.24 -10.36 -0.54
N ASP A 105 0.83 -11.42 0.00
CA ASP A 105 0.45 -11.99 1.30
C ASP A 105 0.69 -11.00 2.44
N LEU A 106 1.82 -10.28 2.39
CA LEU A 106 2.13 -9.22 3.33
C LEU A 106 1.06 -8.12 3.30
N THR A 107 0.68 -7.66 2.11
CA THR A 107 -0.35 -6.63 1.94
C THR A 107 -1.68 -7.05 2.56
N GLU A 108 -2.10 -8.30 2.32
CA GLU A 108 -3.36 -8.81 2.87
C GLU A 108 -3.32 -8.89 4.39
N LYS A 109 -2.26 -9.48 4.96
CA LYS A 109 -2.07 -9.52 6.42
C LYS A 109 -2.10 -8.14 7.04
N VAL A 110 -1.38 -7.19 6.44
CA VAL A 110 -1.31 -5.80 6.94
C VAL A 110 -2.66 -5.10 6.91
N VAL A 111 -3.45 -5.28 5.84
CA VAL A 111 -4.80 -4.71 5.77
C VAL A 111 -5.72 -5.35 6.81
N GLU A 112 -5.75 -6.68 6.86
CA GLU A 112 -6.66 -7.44 7.72
C GLU A 112 -6.38 -7.18 9.20
N ASP A 113 -5.13 -7.35 9.66
CA ASP A 113 -4.75 -7.16 11.06
C ASP A 113 -4.94 -5.71 11.50
N TYR A 114 -4.66 -4.73 10.63
CA TYR A 114 -4.89 -3.33 10.98
C TYR A 114 -6.37 -3.05 11.33
N TYR A 115 -7.32 -3.60 10.56
CA TYR A 115 -8.75 -3.42 10.87
C TYR A 115 -9.17 -4.22 12.11
N ILE A 116 -8.66 -5.44 12.27
CA ILE A 116 -8.93 -6.29 13.44
C ILE A 116 -8.43 -5.61 14.72
N GLU A 117 -7.19 -5.11 14.74
CA GLU A 117 -6.61 -4.40 15.88
C GLU A 117 -7.33 -3.08 16.18
N ARG A 118 -7.89 -2.43 15.15
CA ARG A 118 -8.78 -1.26 15.30
C ARG A 118 -10.19 -1.62 15.79
N GLY A 119 -10.50 -2.90 15.99
CA GLY A 119 -11.80 -3.39 16.46
C GLY A 119 -12.90 -3.34 15.40
N PHE A 120 -12.54 -3.40 14.12
CA PHE A 120 -13.46 -3.41 13.00
C PHE A 120 -13.46 -4.76 12.28
N ALA A 121 -14.55 -5.06 11.58
CA ALA A 121 -14.52 -6.06 10.52
C ALA A 121 -13.65 -5.56 9.36
N VAL A 122 -13.03 -6.50 8.64
CA VAL A 122 -12.26 -6.21 7.43
C VAL A 122 -13.23 -5.69 6.34
N PRO A 123 -13.00 -4.51 5.76
CA PRO A 123 -13.80 -4.02 4.64
C PRO A 123 -13.44 -4.75 3.36
N GLU A 124 -14.24 -4.52 2.33
CA GLU A 124 -13.85 -4.80 0.97
C GLU A 124 -12.61 -3.96 0.60
N TYR A 125 -11.69 -4.55 -0.14
CA TYR A 125 -10.58 -3.81 -0.73
C TYR A 125 -10.19 -4.39 -2.08
N SER A 126 -9.43 -3.63 -2.86
CA SER A 126 -8.67 -4.16 -3.99
C SER A 126 -7.28 -3.56 -3.95
N TYR A 127 -6.29 -4.32 -4.38
CA TYR A 127 -4.93 -3.81 -4.48
C TYR A 127 -4.27 -4.20 -5.78
N ILE A 128 -3.22 -3.47 -6.13
CA ILE A 128 -2.42 -3.69 -7.32
C ILE A 128 -0.96 -3.69 -6.92
N LEU A 129 -0.23 -4.71 -7.34
CA LEU A 129 1.21 -4.80 -7.17
C LEU A 129 1.89 -4.09 -8.35
N HIS A 130 2.78 -3.17 -8.03
CA HIS A 130 3.68 -2.52 -8.97
C HIS A 130 5.12 -2.95 -8.68
N ASP A 131 5.91 -2.94 -9.74
CA ASP A 131 7.34 -3.18 -9.70
C ASP A 131 8.02 -2.02 -10.43
N ARG A 132 8.79 -1.24 -9.68
CA ARG A 132 9.64 -0.17 -10.22
C ARG A 132 11.09 -0.58 -10.03
N GLN A 133 11.95 -0.21 -10.96
CA GLN A 133 13.40 -0.28 -10.78
C GLN A 133 13.88 0.92 -9.95
N THR A 134 14.65 0.69 -8.87
CA THR A 134 15.25 1.80 -8.11
C THR A 134 16.35 2.50 -8.91
N ASP A 135 16.49 3.80 -8.65
CA ASP A 135 17.28 4.76 -9.45
C ASP A 135 18.80 4.50 -9.40
N GLU A 136 19.31 3.96 -8.29
CA GLU A 136 20.76 3.91 -8.00
C GLU A 136 21.40 2.55 -8.27
N GLU A 137 20.66 1.44 -8.17
CA GLU A 137 21.20 0.07 -8.27
C GLU A 137 20.35 -0.89 -9.12
N GLY A 138 19.19 -0.44 -9.64
CA GLY A 138 18.27 -1.32 -10.37
C GLY A 138 17.67 -2.42 -9.51
N MET A 139 17.51 -2.17 -8.20
CA MET A 139 16.83 -3.12 -7.32
C MET A 139 15.34 -3.10 -7.62
N GLN A 140 14.72 -4.28 -7.46
CA GLN A 140 13.28 -4.43 -7.56
C GLN A 140 12.60 -3.69 -6.41
N GLN A 141 11.71 -2.76 -6.72
CA GLN A 141 10.90 -2.04 -5.75
C GLN A 141 9.44 -2.49 -5.86
N LEU A 142 9.17 -3.68 -5.34
CA LEU A 142 7.82 -4.19 -5.21
C LEU A 142 7.05 -3.38 -4.17
N HIS A 143 5.88 -2.89 -4.57
CA HIS A 143 4.98 -2.17 -3.67
C HIS A 143 3.54 -2.34 -4.13
N THR A 144 2.61 -2.25 -3.18
CA THR A 144 1.18 -2.33 -3.50
C THR A 144 0.50 -0.99 -3.25
N HIS A 145 -0.45 -0.68 -4.13
CA HIS A 145 -1.45 0.35 -3.88
C HIS A 145 -2.78 -0.32 -3.53
N ILE A 146 -3.31 0.00 -2.36
CA ILE A 146 -4.56 -0.57 -1.85
C ILE A 146 -5.65 0.49 -1.88
N VAL A 147 -6.85 0.11 -2.31
CA VAL A 147 -8.03 0.98 -2.34
C VAL A 147 -9.11 0.37 -1.48
N LEU A 148 -9.59 1.13 -0.50
CA LEU A 148 -10.60 0.70 0.46
C LEU A 148 -11.73 1.74 0.54
N PRO A 149 -12.96 1.34 0.86
CA PRO A 149 -14.08 2.27 1.00
C PRO A 149 -13.98 3.09 2.29
N GLY A 150 -14.81 4.14 2.39
CA GLY A 150 -14.88 4.97 3.60
C GLY A 150 -15.59 4.32 4.79
N THR A 151 -16.12 3.10 4.63
CA THR A 151 -16.92 2.39 5.63
C THR A 151 -16.52 0.92 5.74
N VAL A 152 -16.80 0.29 6.88
CA VAL A 152 -16.63 -1.15 7.13
C VAL A 152 -17.99 -1.83 7.37
N PRO A 153 -18.13 -3.13 7.10
CA PRO A 153 -19.34 -3.87 7.45
C PRO A 153 -19.55 -3.95 8.98
N SER A 154 -20.81 -4.01 9.41
CA SER A 154 -21.20 -4.32 10.80
C SER A 154 -22.56 -5.01 10.83
N VAL A 155 -22.99 -5.50 12.00
CA VAL A 155 -24.25 -6.26 12.18
C VAL A 155 -25.51 -5.46 11.81
N ALA A 156 -25.51 -4.16 12.07
CA ALA A 156 -26.68 -3.31 11.83
C ALA A 156 -26.56 -2.53 10.52
N GLU A 157 -25.59 -1.62 10.47
CA GLU A 157 -25.31 -0.75 9.33
C GLU A 157 -23.79 -0.60 9.14
N ARG A 158 -23.34 -0.21 7.95
CA ARG A 158 -21.90 0.03 7.72
C ARG A 158 -21.40 1.20 8.56
N LEU A 159 -20.23 1.05 9.18
CA LEU A 159 -19.63 2.06 10.06
C LEU A 159 -18.60 2.90 9.31
N PRO A 160 -18.57 4.22 9.47
CA PRO A 160 -17.51 5.04 8.88
C PRO A 160 -16.17 4.80 9.57
N VAL A 161 -15.09 4.70 8.80
CA VAL A 161 -13.72 4.55 9.33
C VAL A 161 -12.86 5.73 8.94
N TYR A 162 -12.23 6.33 9.96
CA TYR A 162 -11.31 7.45 9.80
C TYR A 162 -9.93 7.11 10.35
N ASN A 163 -8.90 7.32 9.51
CA ASN A 163 -7.50 7.26 9.91
C ASN A 163 -7.01 8.68 10.26
N ASN A 164 -6.31 8.81 11.38
CA ASN A 164 -5.88 10.09 11.94
C ASN A 164 -4.53 9.89 12.64
N LYS A 165 -3.50 10.64 12.21
CA LYS A 165 -2.16 10.59 12.77
C LYS A 165 -2.12 11.02 14.24
N GLU A 166 -2.93 12.01 14.65
CA GLU A 166 -3.04 12.45 16.04
C GLU A 166 -3.61 11.38 16.98
N ARG A 167 -4.29 10.37 16.42
CA ARG A 167 -4.81 9.21 17.17
C ARG A 167 -3.88 7.99 17.09
N GLY A 168 -2.67 8.16 16.55
CA GLY A 168 -1.68 7.08 16.42
C GLY A 168 -2.04 6.00 15.40
N HIS A 169 -2.96 6.28 14.48
CA HIS A 169 -3.38 5.29 13.49
C HIS A 169 -2.27 4.98 12.46
N ASP A 170 -1.39 5.95 12.18
CA ASP A 170 -0.20 5.75 11.34
C ASP A 170 0.88 4.95 12.06
N ALA A 171 1.07 5.19 13.37
CA ALA A 171 1.95 4.38 14.20
C ALA A 171 1.48 2.92 14.23
N LEU A 172 0.20 2.68 14.52
CA LEU A 172 -0.39 1.34 14.49
C LEU A 172 -0.22 0.67 13.11
N PHE A 173 -0.47 1.42 12.03
CA PHE A 173 -0.31 0.87 10.68
C PHE A 173 1.14 0.45 10.40
N ARG A 174 2.11 1.25 10.83
CA ARG A 174 3.53 0.92 10.74
C ARG A 174 3.90 -0.28 11.61
N ASP A 175 3.37 -0.37 12.82
CA ASP A 175 3.66 -1.45 13.75
C ASP A 175 3.16 -2.80 13.22
N VAL A 176 1.91 -2.85 12.74
CA VAL A 176 1.34 -4.02 12.07
C VAL A 176 2.18 -4.43 10.86
N ALA A 177 2.54 -3.48 10.00
CA ALA A 177 3.36 -3.75 8.81
C ALA A 177 4.77 -4.24 9.15
N THR A 178 5.41 -3.64 10.15
CA THR A 178 6.75 -4.01 10.60
C THR A 178 6.76 -5.40 11.21
N ARG A 179 5.74 -5.71 12.03
CA ARG A 179 5.56 -7.03 12.65
C ARG A 179 5.43 -8.12 11.59
N HIS A 180 4.47 -8.00 10.68
CA HIS A 180 4.28 -9.00 9.63
C HIS A 180 5.47 -9.14 8.70
N PHE A 181 6.08 -8.02 8.27
CA PHE A 181 7.22 -8.12 7.38
C PHE A 181 8.40 -8.83 8.06
N SER A 182 8.66 -8.54 9.34
CA SER A 182 9.72 -9.20 10.10
C SER A 182 9.45 -10.70 10.27
N GLU A 183 8.23 -11.08 10.67
CA GLU A 183 7.81 -12.48 10.84
C GLU A 183 7.92 -13.25 9.52
N MET A 184 7.46 -12.66 8.41
CA MET A 184 7.53 -13.30 7.10
C MET A 184 8.96 -13.44 6.59
N LEU A 185 9.85 -12.47 6.86
CA LEU A 185 11.27 -12.61 6.53
C LEU A 185 11.91 -13.74 7.36
N ASP A 186 11.57 -13.87 8.65
CA ASP A 186 12.07 -14.96 9.48
C ASP A 186 11.68 -16.33 8.91
N ASP A 187 10.44 -16.46 8.46
CA ASP A 187 9.91 -17.71 7.91
C ASP A 187 10.58 -18.09 6.58
N VAL A 188 10.92 -17.10 5.73
CA VAL A 188 11.40 -17.37 4.36
C VAL A 188 12.92 -17.43 4.26
N ILE A 189 13.64 -16.55 4.96
CA ILE A 189 15.10 -16.41 4.84
C ILE A 189 15.85 -16.57 6.16
N GLY A 190 15.16 -16.82 7.28
CA GLY A 190 15.76 -16.98 8.60
C GLY A 190 16.09 -15.64 9.28
N PRO A 191 16.23 -15.60 10.61
CA PRO A 191 16.36 -14.36 11.39
C PRO A 191 17.66 -13.58 11.13
N GLU A 192 18.63 -14.17 10.43
CA GLU A 192 19.93 -13.58 10.08
C GLU A 192 19.79 -12.30 9.26
N TRP A 193 18.67 -12.10 8.56
CA TRP A 193 18.41 -10.87 7.80
C TRP A 193 18.53 -9.60 8.66
N ARG A 194 18.29 -9.71 9.98
CA ARG A 194 18.39 -8.58 10.92
C ARG A 194 19.80 -8.00 11.01
N MET A 195 20.84 -8.79 10.77
CA MET A 195 22.22 -8.29 10.73
C MET A 195 22.38 -7.21 9.66
N HIS A 196 21.70 -7.32 8.53
CA HIS A 196 21.71 -6.30 7.47
C HIS A 196 21.06 -4.98 7.89
N ARG A 197 20.33 -4.93 9.02
CA ARG A 197 19.78 -3.71 9.60
C ARG A 197 20.61 -3.15 10.75
N GLU A 198 21.40 -3.99 11.41
CA GLU A 198 22.33 -3.60 12.47
C GLU A 198 23.67 -3.07 11.91
N GLU A 199 24.07 -3.53 10.72
CA GLU A 199 25.36 -3.22 10.09
C GLU A 199 25.40 -1.90 9.28
N GLU A 200 24.26 -1.23 9.03
CA GLU A 200 24.23 0.05 8.30
C GLU A 200 24.45 1.27 9.25
N PRO A 201 25.43 2.16 8.97
CA PRO A 201 25.67 3.35 9.78
C PRO A 201 24.51 4.35 9.70
N GLU A 202 24.23 5.04 10.81
CA GLU A 202 23.22 6.10 10.88
C GLU A 202 23.52 7.18 9.83
N ILE A 203 22.66 7.31 8.81
CA ILE A 203 22.73 8.41 7.85
C ILE A 203 22.20 9.68 8.52
N GLU A 204 22.98 10.76 8.44
CA GLU A 204 22.64 12.05 9.05
C GLU A 204 21.27 12.59 8.59
N PRO A 205 20.50 13.26 9.47
CA PRO A 205 19.13 13.73 9.20
C PRO A 205 18.97 14.74 8.03
N ALA A 206 20.06 15.17 7.39
CA ALA A 206 20.03 16.06 6.23
C ALA A 206 19.50 15.41 4.94
N GLN A 207 19.24 14.09 4.93
CA GLN A 207 18.74 13.35 3.76
C GLN A 207 17.28 12.87 3.87
N MET A 208 16.57 13.18 4.96
CA MET A 208 15.15 12.85 5.07
C MET A 208 14.33 13.75 4.13
N LYS A 209 13.93 13.20 2.97
CA LYS A 209 12.92 13.80 2.10
C LYS A 209 11.61 13.97 2.89
N ASP A 210 10.94 15.10 2.68
CA ASP A 210 9.68 15.42 3.37
C ASP A 210 8.69 14.24 3.25
N PRO A 211 8.26 13.62 4.37
CA PRO A 211 7.36 12.47 4.33
C PRO A 211 5.96 12.80 3.79
N ASN A 212 5.59 14.07 3.61
CA ASN A 212 4.34 14.46 2.96
C ASN A 212 4.52 14.84 1.48
N ASP A 213 5.74 14.88 0.95
CA ASP A 213 6.01 15.19 -0.44
C ASP A 213 6.08 13.91 -1.27
N LEU A 214 4.89 13.43 -1.69
CA LEU A 214 4.76 12.29 -2.59
C LEU A 214 5.57 12.53 -3.89
N ASP A 215 5.74 13.76 -4.36
CA ASP A 215 6.53 14.02 -5.57
C ASP A 215 8.05 13.87 -5.30
N ALA A 216 8.53 14.15 -4.09
CA ALA A 216 9.92 13.89 -3.68
C ALA A 216 10.25 12.39 -3.54
N TRP A 217 9.24 11.60 -3.14
CA TRP A 217 9.35 10.14 -3.05
C TRP A 217 9.15 9.44 -4.40
N PHE A 218 8.29 9.97 -5.27
CA PHE A 218 7.84 9.26 -6.47
C PHE A 218 8.33 9.85 -7.80
N GLY A 219 8.92 11.05 -7.80
CA GLY A 219 9.47 11.71 -8.99
C GLY A 219 8.39 12.16 -9.98
N ARG A 220 8.66 13.27 -10.70
CA ARG A 220 7.87 13.66 -11.87
C ARG A 220 8.67 13.36 -13.12
N ASP A 221 8.19 12.40 -13.89
CA ASP A 221 8.44 12.36 -15.34
C ASP A 221 7.40 13.23 -16.05
#